data_AF-A0A353VFQ2-F1
#
_entry.id   AF-A0A353VFQ2-F1
#
_cell.length_a   1.000
_cell.length_b   1.000
_cell.length_c   1.000
_cell.angle_alpha   90.00
_cell.angle_beta   90.00
_cell.angle_gamma   90.00
#
_symmetry.space_group_name_H-M   'P 1'
#
loop_
_entity.id
_entity.type
_entity.pdbx_description
1 polymer ?
#
loop_
_entity_poly.entity_id
_entity_poly.type
_entity_poly.pdbx_seq_one_letter_code
_entity_poly.pdbx_strand_id
1 'polypeptide(L)'
;NRLKIALRQAANAIGNLKETHLSDFFRRIAYRKGRQAAVSATARKLGVIIWNMVTRKQPYNPPTHYLFLDQKRKLGLVKRIKKQMVKFDIKPEEVGFVRTSISAT
;
A
#
# COMPACT_ATOMS: atom_id res chain seq x y z
N ASN A 1 -19.72 -21.08 -14.31
CA ASN A 1 -19.06 -20.86 -13.00
C ASN A 1 -18.94 -19.35 -12.71
N ARG A 2 -19.90 -18.79 -11.94
CA ARG A 2 -20.04 -17.33 -11.72
C ARG A 2 -18.91 -16.73 -10.87
N LEU A 3 -18.47 -17.45 -9.84
CA LEU A 3 -17.41 -17.00 -8.92
C LEU A 3 -16.08 -16.74 -9.65
N LYS A 4 -15.70 -17.63 -10.56
CA LYS A 4 -14.49 -17.49 -11.39
C LYS A 4 -14.50 -16.18 -12.20
N ILE A 5 -15.66 -15.83 -12.77
CA ILE A 5 -15.81 -14.60 -13.57
C ILE A 5 -15.71 -13.39 -12.65
N ALA A 6 -16.43 -13.38 -11.53
CA ALA A 6 -16.39 -12.29 -10.56
C ALA A 6 -14.96 -12.01 -10.05
N LEU A 7 -14.20 -13.04 -9.68
CA LEU A 7 -12.82 -12.90 -9.22
C LEU A 7 -11.89 -12.34 -10.31
N ARG A 8 -12.11 -12.71 -11.58
CA ARG A 8 -11.35 -12.16 -12.71
C ARG A 8 -11.69 -10.69 -12.97
N GLN A 9 -12.96 -10.31 -12.85
CA GLN A 9 -13.37 -8.91 -12.97
C GLN A 9 -12.79 -8.05 -11.83
N ALA A 10 -12.86 -8.53 -10.59
CA ALA A 10 -12.22 -7.88 -9.46
C ALA A 10 -10.70 -7.74 -9.66
N ALA A 11 -10.02 -8.78 -10.14
CA ALA A 11 -8.60 -8.73 -10.48
C ALA A 11 -8.28 -7.71 -11.57
N ASN A 12 -9.15 -7.56 -12.58
CA ASN A 12 -8.97 -6.56 -13.63
C ASN A 12 -9.13 -5.13 -13.09
N ALA A 13 -10.10 -4.88 -12.21
CA ALA A 13 -10.28 -3.60 -11.53
C ALA A 13 -9.07 -3.24 -10.65
N ILE A 14 -8.52 -4.21 -9.92
CA ILE A 14 -7.28 -4.06 -9.12
C ILE A 14 -6.10 -3.59 -9.96
N GLY A 15 -5.99 -4.03 -11.22
CA GLY A 15 -4.95 -3.55 -12.13
C GLY A 15 -4.97 -2.03 -12.34
N ASN A 16 -6.13 -1.40 -12.16
CA ASN A 16 -6.31 0.04 -12.33
C ASN A 16 -6.10 0.83 -11.02
N LEU A 17 -6.12 0.16 -9.85
CA LEU A 17 -5.90 0.80 -8.54
C LEU A 17 -4.43 1.23 -8.38
N LYS A 18 -4.17 2.40 -7.81
CA LYS A 18 -2.82 2.90 -7.54
C LYS A 18 -2.43 2.65 -6.08
N GLU A 19 -1.15 2.36 -5.85
CA GLU A 19 -0.55 2.34 -4.51
C GLU A 19 -1.20 1.33 -3.53
N THR A 20 -1.46 0.11 -4.02
CA THR A 20 -1.93 -1.00 -3.18
C THR A 20 -1.05 -2.22 -3.39
N HIS A 21 -0.89 -3.04 -2.35
CA HIS A 21 -0.09 -4.27 -2.44
C HIS A 21 -0.56 -5.23 -3.54
N LEU A 22 -1.87 -5.32 -3.79
CA LEU A 22 -2.41 -6.18 -4.84
C LEU A 22 -2.21 -5.59 -6.24
N SER A 23 -2.31 -4.27 -6.41
CA SER A 23 -2.04 -3.64 -7.71
C SER A 23 -0.57 -3.70 -8.08
N ASP A 24 0.35 -3.63 -7.11
CA ASP A 24 1.79 -3.82 -7.35
C ASP A 24 2.13 -5.28 -7.70
N PHE A 25 1.46 -6.24 -7.06
CA PHE A 25 1.54 -7.65 -7.47
C PHE A 25 1.03 -7.84 -8.91
N PHE A 26 -0.12 -7.25 -9.26
CA PHE A 26 -0.68 -7.30 -10.61
C PHE A 26 0.30 -6.71 -11.64
N ARG A 27 0.84 -5.50 -11.40
CA ARG A 27 1.78 -4.82 -12.30
C ARG A 27 3.05 -5.64 -12.52
N ARG A 28 3.62 -6.22 -11.46
CA ARG A 28 4.83 -7.08 -11.57
C ARG A 28 4.62 -8.31 -12.44
N ILE A 29 3.41 -8.88 -12.46
CA ILE A 29 3.10 -10.03 -13.32
C ILE A 29 2.74 -9.54 -14.73
N ALA A 30 1.98 -8.46 -14.84
CA ALA A 30 1.61 -7.88 -16.13
C ALA A 30 2.85 -7.48 -16.94
N TYR A 31 3.85 -6.92 -16.28
CA TYR A 31 5.15 -6.58 -16.90
C TYR A 31 5.91 -7.81 -17.40
N ARG A 32 5.90 -8.93 -16.66
CA ARG A 32 6.68 -10.14 -17.00
C ARG A 32 5.98 -11.10 -17.94
N LYS A 33 4.65 -11.21 -17.87
CA LYS A 33 3.86 -12.28 -18.51
C LYS A 33 2.59 -11.76 -19.21
N GLY A 34 2.40 -10.45 -19.28
CA GLY A 34 1.23 -9.84 -19.90
C GLY A 34 -0.01 -9.79 -19.00
N ARG A 35 -1.01 -9.03 -19.45
CA ARG A 35 -2.20 -8.69 -18.66
C ARG A 35 -3.07 -9.91 -18.33
N GLN A 36 -3.28 -10.82 -19.28
CA GLN A 36 -4.14 -12.00 -19.07
C GLN A 36 -3.59 -12.93 -17.97
N ALA A 37 -2.27 -13.13 -17.96
CA ALA A 37 -1.59 -13.89 -16.92
C ALA A 37 -1.72 -13.19 -15.54
N ALA A 38 -1.59 -11.86 -15.52
CA ALA A 38 -1.75 -11.06 -14.30
C ALA A 38 -3.15 -11.14 -13.70
N VAL A 39 -4.20 -11.07 -14.55
CA VAL A 39 -5.60 -11.23 -14.11
C VAL A 39 -5.81 -12.61 -13.47
N SER A 40 -5.32 -13.67 -14.11
CA SER A 40 -5.48 -15.04 -13.60
C SER A 40 -4.73 -15.25 -12.28
N ALA A 41 -3.49 -14.78 -12.19
CA ALA A 41 -2.69 -14.88 -10.96
C ALA A 41 -3.29 -14.06 -9.81
N THR A 42 -3.79 -12.86 -10.10
CA THR A 42 -4.41 -11.98 -9.09
C THR A 42 -5.75 -12.54 -8.62
N ALA A 43 -6.57 -13.10 -9.52
CA ALA A 43 -7.81 -13.78 -9.16
C ALA A 43 -7.57 -15.01 -8.26
N ARG A 44 -6.51 -15.81 -8.53
CA ARG A 44 -6.09 -16.91 -7.67
C ARG A 44 -5.72 -16.40 -6.28
N LYS A 45 -4.92 -15.34 -6.20
CA LYS A 45 -4.48 -14.73 -4.93
C LYS A 45 -5.66 -14.19 -4.13
N LEU A 46 -6.60 -13.51 -4.78
CA LEU A 46 -7.86 -13.03 -4.17
C LEU A 46 -8.68 -14.19 -3.60
N GLY A 47 -8.84 -15.28 -4.34
CA GLY A 47 -9.58 -16.45 -3.87
C GLY A 47 -9.00 -17.04 -2.59
N VAL A 48 -7.67 -17.12 -2.48
CA VAL A 48 -6.99 -17.60 -1.27
C VAL A 48 -7.19 -16.65 -0.09
N ILE A 49 -7.11 -15.34 -0.33
CA ILE A 49 -7.37 -14.33 0.71
C ILE A 49 -8.80 -14.48 1.25
N ILE A 50 -9.79 -14.51 0.37
CA ILE A 50 -11.21 -14.64 0.75
C ILE A 50 -11.45 -15.96 1.49
N TRP A 51 -10.87 -17.06 1.00
CA TRP A 51 -10.97 -18.36 1.67
C TRP A 51 -10.41 -18.30 3.10
N ASN A 52 -9.22 -17.74 3.30
CA ASN A 52 -8.61 -17.61 4.62
C ASN A 52 -9.45 -16.70 5.54
N MET A 53 -10.00 -15.60 5.02
CA MET A 53 -10.87 -14.72 5.79
C MET A 53 -12.15 -15.43 6.24
N VAL A 54 -12.77 -16.23 5.38
CA VAL A 54 -14.03 -16.92 5.69
C VAL A 54 -13.81 -18.13 6.61
N THR A 55 -12.81 -18.97 6.30
CA THR A 55 -12.59 -20.25 7.00
C THR A 55 -11.79 -20.10 8.28
N ARG A 56 -10.77 -19.25 8.29
CA ARG A 56 -9.88 -19.06 9.46
C ARG A 56 -10.26 -17.84 10.29
N LYS A 57 -11.27 -17.05 9.85
CA LYS A 57 -11.70 -15.80 10.51
C LYS A 57 -10.56 -14.79 10.71
N GLN A 58 -9.52 -14.87 9.89
CA GLN A 58 -8.37 -13.98 9.95
C GLN A 58 -8.62 -12.74 9.09
N PRO A 59 -8.51 -11.51 9.63
CA PRO A 59 -8.64 -10.31 8.83
C PRO A 59 -7.53 -10.23 7.79
N TYR A 60 -7.82 -9.65 6.62
CA TYR A 60 -6.81 -9.42 5.62
C TYR A 60 -5.82 -8.34 6.09
N ASN A 61 -4.57 -8.73 6.32
CA ASN A 61 -3.49 -7.81 6.70
C ASN A 61 -2.45 -7.71 5.57
N PRO A 62 -2.52 -6.69 4.68
CA PRO A 62 -1.55 -6.51 3.62
C PRO A 62 -0.17 -6.10 4.19
N PRO A 63 0.95 -6.59 3.62
CA PRO A 63 2.30 -6.15 4.00
C PRO A 63 2.52 -4.64 3.80
N THR A 64 1.85 -4.06 2.80
CA THR A 64 1.87 -2.63 2.54
C THR A 64 0.52 -2.05 2.89
N HIS A 65 0.46 -1.28 3.98
CA HIS A 65 -0.78 -0.62 4.38
C HIS A 65 -1.12 0.50 3.40
N TYR A 66 -2.41 0.63 3.08
CA TYR A 66 -2.87 1.76 2.30
C TYR A 66 -2.75 3.03 3.16
N LEU A 67 -1.84 3.93 2.80
CA LEU A 67 -1.80 5.25 3.43
C LEU A 67 -2.97 6.08 2.91
N PHE A 68 -3.78 6.61 3.83
CA PHE A 68 -4.83 7.55 3.46
C PHE A 68 -4.24 8.80 2.81
N LEU A 69 -5.05 9.52 2.03
CA LEU A 69 -4.60 10.68 1.27
C LEU A 69 -3.92 11.73 2.18
N ASP A 70 -4.46 11.93 3.38
CA ASP A 70 -3.92 12.87 4.37
C ASP A 70 -2.59 12.43 4.97
N GLN A 71 -2.39 11.13 5.17
CA GLN A 71 -1.10 10.58 5.60
C GLN A 71 -0.05 10.79 4.51
N LYS A 72 -0.40 10.58 3.23
CA LYS A 72 0.49 10.86 2.09
C LYS A 72 0.86 12.34 2.00
N ARG A 73 -0.11 13.25 2.20
CA ARG A 73 0.14 14.71 2.23
C ARG A 73 1.09 15.09 3.37
N LYS A 74 0.86 14.58 4.58
CA LYS A 74 1.74 14.79 5.74
C LYS A 74 3.17 14.31 5.45
N LEU A 75 3.32 13.12 4.86
CA LEU A 75 4.64 12.60 4.46
C LEU A 75 5.32 13.47 3.40
N GLY A 76 4.55 13.99 2.42
CA GLY A 76 5.05 14.92 1.42
C GLY A 76 5.56 16.23 2.01
N LEU A 77 4.81 16.81 2.97
CA LEU A 77 5.21 18.00 3.71
C LEU A 77 6.49 17.75 4.51
N VAL A 78 6.57 16.65 5.27
CA VAL A 78 7.78 16.27 6.02
C VAL A 78 8.98 16.11 5.08
N LYS A 79 8.80 15.47 3.91
CA LYS A 79 9.86 15.32 2.91
C LYS A 79 10.32 16.68 2.37
N ARG A 80 9.41 17.61 2.13
CA ARG A 80 9.72 18.99 1.70
C ARG A 80 10.48 19.77 2.77
N ILE A 81 10.02 19.70 4.02
CA ILE A 81 10.69 20.33 5.17
C ILE A 81 12.11 19.79 5.29
N LYS A 82 12.30 18.46 5.27
CA LYS A 82 13.63 17.84 5.28
C LYS A 82 14.54 18.36 4.16
N LYS A 83 14.00 18.48 2.94
CA LYS A 83 14.76 19.02 1.79
C LYS A 83 15.14 20.49 1.99
N GLN A 84 14.25 21.29 2.59
CA GLN A 84 14.52 22.70 2.90
C GLN A 84 15.56 22.83 4.02
N MET A 85 15.47 22.01 5.08
CA MET A 85 16.48 22.00 6.15
C MET A 85 17.88 21.74 5.60
N VAL A 86 18.03 20.71 4.74
CA VAL A 86 19.30 20.43 4.06
C VAL A 86 19.75 21.58 3.16
N LYS A 87 18.82 22.24 2.45
CA LYS A 87 19.15 23.35 1.55
C LYS A 87 19.66 24.60 2.30
N PHE A 88 19.10 24.87 3.48
CA PHE A 88 19.39 26.06 4.26
C PHE A 88 20.35 25.77 5.44
N ASP A 89 20.93 24.57 5.50
CA ASP A 89 21.79 24.07 6.58
C ASP A 89 21.19 24.26 7.99
N ILE A 90 19.86 24.21 8.08
CA ILE A 90 19.14 24.45 9.32
C ILE A 90 19.23 23.18 10.18
N LYS A 91 19.88 23.31 11.34
CA LYS A 91 19.95 22.21 12.31
C LYS A 91 18.60 22.02 13.00
N PRO A 92 18.16 20.77 13.25
CA PRO A 92 16.88 20.50 13.92
C PRO A 92 16.76 21.16 15.30
N GLU A 93 17.89 21.44 15.95
CA GLU A 93 17.98 22.15 17.23
C GLU A 93 17.60 23.64 17.13
N GLU A 94 17.95 24.30 16.02
CA GLU A 94 17.69 25.74 15.79
C GLU A 94 16.21 26.02 15.51
N VAL A 95 15.46 24.99 15.12
CA VAL A 95 14.01 25.08 14.81
C VAL A 95 13.14 24.77 16.03
N GLY A 96 13.74 24.51 17.20
CA GLY A 96 12.99 24.29 18.45
C GLY A 96 12.28 22.93 18.54
N PHE A 97 12.68 21.92 17.76
CA PHE A 97 12.13 20.56 17.90
C PHE A 97 12.71 19.88 19.15
N VAL A 98 12.22 20.26 20.32
CA VAL A 98 12.56 19.58 21.58
C VAL A 98 11.89 18.21 21.60
N ARG A 99 12.68 17.13 21.73
CA ARG A 99 12.16 15.80 22.00
C ARG A 99 11.66 15.78 23.45
N THR A 100 10.38 16.04 23.67
CA THR A 100 9.75 15.71 24.95
C THR A 100 9.63 14.20 25.04
N SER A 101 10.65 13.54 25.60
CA SER A 101 10.52 12.17 26.09
C SER A 101 9.56 12.21 27.27
N ILE A 102 8.29 11.94 27.00
CA ILE A 102 7.31 11.69 28.06
C ILE A 102 7.69 10.33 28.66
N SER A 103 8.48 10.35 29.74
CA SER A 103 8.64 9.21 30.63
C SER A 103 7.28 8.98 31.29
N ALA A 104 6.60 7.91 30.90
CA ALA A 104 5.40 7.46 31.59
C ALA A 104 5.82 6.93 32.98
N THR A 105 5.48 7.69 34.02
CA THR A 105 5.24 7.19 35.39
C THR A 105 3.84 6.59 35.48
#